data_AF-A0AAJ4A819-F1
#
_entry.id   AF-A0AAJ4A819-F1
#
_cell.length_a   1.000
_cell.length_b   1.000
_cell.length_c   1.000
_cell.angle_alpha   90.00
_cell.angle_beta   90.00
_cell.angle_gamma   90.00
#
_symmetry.space_group_name_H-M   'P 1'
#
loop_
_entity.id
_entity.type
_entity.pdbx_description
1 polymer ?
#
loop_
_entity_poly.entity_id
_entity_poly.type
_entity_poly.pdbx_seq_one_letter_code
_entity_poly.pdbx_strand_id
1 'polypeptide(L)' 'MSGTSERMLERDEQTTLWLRDNQINSIRSQIPEVGKLGPEDCQECGNDIPMGRRQHGYDLCVECASVREVKHGR' A
#
# COMPACT_ATOMS: atom_id res chain seq x y z
N MET A 1 42.91 10.87 -10.27
CA MET A 1 41.83 11.75 -9.79
C MET A 1 40.48 11.04 -9.92
N SER A 2 40.22 10.02 -9.09
CA SER A 2 39.06 9.09 -9.27
C SER A 2 38.06 9.12 -8.11
N GLY A 3 38.52 9.39 -6.87
CA GLY A 3 37.70 9.23 -5.67
C GLY A 3 36.51 10.18 -5.51
N THR A 4 36.39 11.24 -6.31
CA THR A 4 35.19 12.10 -6.32
C THR A 4 34.06 11.51 -7.17
N SER A 5 34.41 10.76 -8.23
CA SER A 5 33.43 10.10 -9.10
C SER A 5 32.83 8.88 -8.41
N GLU A 6 33.66 8.09 -7.72
CA GLU A 6 33.23 6.90 -6.98
C GLU A 6 32.25 7.26 -5.84
N ARG A 7 32.56 8.31 -5.06
CA ARG A 7 31.66 8.80 -3.99
C ARG A 7 30.33 9.37 -4.48
N MET A 8 30.31 9.89 -5.71
CA MET A 8 29.07 10.40 -6.33
C MET A 8 28.16 9.23 -6.72
N LEU A 9 28.73 8.17 -7.33
CA LEU A 9 27.99 6.97 -7.70
C LEU A 9 27.40 6.25 -6.46
N GLU A 10 28.18 6.08 -5.38
CA GLU A 10 27.69 5.47 -4.14
C GLU A 10 26.50 6.24 -3.53
N ARG A 11 26.54 7.59 -3.60
CA ARG A 11 25.45 8.44 -3.12
C ARG A 11 24.19 8.29 -3.97
N ASP A 12 24.35 8.22 -5.29
CA ASP A 12 23.24 8.03 -6.21
C ASP A 12 22.57 6.66 -5.98
N GLU A 13 23.36 5.60 -5.81
CA GLU A 13 22.87 4.27 -5.45
C GLU A 13 22.09 4.29 -4.13
N GLN A 14 22.65 4.89 -3.08
CA GLN A 14 21.96 5.00 -1.78
C GLN A 14 20.65 5.78 -1.88
N THR A 15 20.62 6.83 -2.70
CA THR A 15 19.41 7.61 -2.96
C THR A 15 18.35 6.77 -3.67
N THR A 16 18.75 5.97 -4.67
CA THR A 16 17.81 5.08 -5.37
C THR A 16 17.24 3.99 -4.47
N LEU A 17 18.06 3.43 -3.57
CA LEU A 17 17.60 2.43 -2.60
C LEU A 17 16.58 3.04 -1.64
N TRP A 18 16.87 4.22 -1.09
CA TRP A 18 15.96 4.93 -0.20
C TRP A 18 14.61 5.24 -0.86
N LEU A 19 14.62 5.70 -2.11
CA LEU A 19 13.39 5.95 -2.87
C LEU A 19 12.56 4.69 -3.07
N ARG A 20 13.22 3.55 -3.37
CA ARG A 20 12.55 2.26 -3.52
C ARG A 20 11.94 1.78 -2.21
N ASP A 21 12.69 1.84 -1.12
CA ASP A 21 12.22 1.41 0.19
C ASP A 21 11.02 2.24 0.65
N ASN A 22 11.04 3.55 0.41
CA ASN A 22 9.91 4.42 0.72
C ASN A 22 8.67 4.08 -0.10
N GLN A 23 8.80 3.81 -1.40
CA GLN A 23 7.66 3.37 -2.21
C GLN A 23 7.09 2.05 -1.69
N ILE A 24 7.95 1.07 -1.39
CA ILE A 24 7.52 -0.23 -0.85
C ILE A 24 6.80 -0.05 0.49
N ASN A 25 7.36 0.74 1.40
CA ASN A 25 6.77 0.97 2.71
C ASN A 25 5.46 1.76 2.63
N SER A 26 5.35 2.70 1.68
CA SER A 26 4.10 3.42 1.40
C SER A 26 3.01 2.52 0.85
N ILE A 27 3.34 1.47 0.09
CA ILE A 27 2.35 0.50 -0.38
C ILE A 27 1.93 -0.42 0.77
N ARG A 28 2.90 -0.88 1.57
CA ARG A 28 2.64 -1.75 2.73
C ARG A 28 1.72 -1.11 3.76
N SER A 29 1.84 0.21 3.98
CA SER A 29 1.00 0.92 4.95
C SER A 29 -0.47 1.07 4.54
N GLN A 30 -0.80 0.80 3.26
CA GLN A 30 -2.17 0.84 2.76
C GLN A 30 -2.91 -0.50 2.89
N ILE A 31 -2.18 -1.58 3.20
CA ILE A 31 -2.76 -2.92 3.37
C ILE A 31 -3.18 -3.08 4.84
N PRO A 32 -4.39 -3.61 5.12
CA PRO A 32 -4.81 -3.88 6.49
C PRO A 32 -3.86 -4.84 7.23
N GLU A 33 -3.78 -4.70 8.55
CA GLU A 33 -2.99 -5.59 9.39
C GLU A 33 -3.49 -7.05 9.30
N VAL A 34 -2.55 -7.97 9.06
CA VAL A 34 -2.85 -9.40 8.96
C VAL A 34 -3.36 -9.93 10.31
N GLY A 35 -4.40 -10.75 10.27
CA GLY A 35 -4.94 -11.45 11.44
C GLY A 35 -6.04 -10.70 12.19
N LYS A 36 -6.42 -9.50 11.75
CA LYS A 36 -7.62 -8.81 12.24
C LYS A 36 -8.79 -9.06 11.29
N LEU A 37 -9.91 -9.53 11.84
CA LEU A 37 -11.15 -9.65 11.09
C LEU A 37 -11.75 -8.26 10.88
N GLY A 38 -12.06 -7.94 9.62
CA GLY A 38 -12.75 -6.71 9.23
C GLY A 38 -14.21 -6.67 9.69
N PRO A 39 -14.84 -5.47 9.68
CA PRO A 39 -16.22 -5.28 10.11
C PRO A 39 -17.22 -6.06 9.24
N GLU A 40 -18.45 -6.22 9.74
CA GLU A 40 -19.53 -6.88 8.96
C GLU A 40 -20.05 -5.94 7.88
N ASP A 41 -20.16 -4.65 8.21
CA ASP A 41 -20.76 -3.63 7.36
C ASP A 41 -19.70 -2.72 6.73
N CYS A 42 -19.89 -2.42 5.45
CA CYS A 42 -19.08 -1.47 4.69
C CYS A 42 -19.12 -0.07 5.32
N GLN A 43 -17.95 0.51 5.57
CA GLN A 43 -17.85 1.85 6.18
C GLN A 43 -18.29 3.00 5.27
N GLU A 44 -18.52 2.74 3.98
CA GLU A 44 -19.01 3.75 3.03
C GLU A 44 -20.51 3.64 2.73
N CYS A 45 -21.03 2.44 2.53
CA CYS A 45 -22.42 2.23 2.07
C CYS A 45 -23.29 1.40 3.01
N GLY A 46 -22.72 0.80 4.06
CA GLY A 46 -23.46 -0.05 5.00
C GLY A 46 -23.84 -1.44 4.48
N ASN A 47 -23.44 -1.81 3.27
CA ASN A 47 -23.67 -3.17 2.74
C ASN A 47 -22.75 -4.20 3.39
N ASP A 48 -23.17 -5.46 3.41
CA ASP A 48 -22.37 -6.58 3.92
C ASP A 48 -21.02 -6.71 3.20
N ILE A 49 -19.95 -6.89 3.98
CA ILE A 49 -18.62 -7.21 3.49
C ILE A 49 -18.47 -8.74 3.40
N PRO A 50 -18.10 -9.29 2.23
CA PRO A 50 -17.89 -10.73 2.09
C PRO A 50 -16.83 -11.26 3.07
N MET A 51 -17.07 -12.45 3.64
CA MET A 51 -16.19 -13.07 4.64
C MET A 51 -14.73 -13.15 4.19
N GLY A 52 -14.47 -13.46 2.91
CA GLY A 52 -13.11 -13.51 2.37
C GLY A 52 -12.37 -12.17 2.50
N ARG A 53 -13.07 -11.05 2.33
CA ARG A 53 -12.47 -9.71 2.54
C ARG A 53 -12.32 -9.39 4.02
N ARG A 54 -13.29 -9.77 4.85
CA ARG A 54 -13.20 -9.59 6.30
C ARG A 54 -12.02 -10.35 6.89
N GLN A 55 -11.74 -11.56 6.43
CA GLN A 55 -10.56 -12.34 6.88
C GLN A 55 -9.22 -11.65 6.60
N HIS A 56 -9.19 -10.73 5.63
CA HIS A 56 -8.03 -9.91 5.31
C HIS A 56 -8.10 -8.50 5.90
N GLY A 57 -9.02 -8.23 6.83
CA GLY A 57 -9.10 -6.96 7.56
C GLY A 57 -9.66 -5.79 6.76
N TYR A 58 -10.23 -6.03 5.58
CA TYR A 58 -10.82 -4.95 4.76
C TYR A 58 -12.10 -4.41 5.39
N ASP A 59 -12.30 -3.10 5.23
CA ASP A 59 -13.38 -2.28 5.80
C ASP A 59 -14.43 -1.81 4.77
N LEU A 60 -14.21 -2.08 3.49
CA LEU A 60 -15.12 -1.75 2.39
C LEU A 60 -15.71 -3.01 1.75
N CYS A 61 -16.91 -2.88 1.18
CA CYS A 61 -17.46 -3.89 0.27
C CYS A 61 -16.73 -3.86 -1.09
N VAL A 62 -16.91 -4.92 -1.90
CA VAL A 62 -16.20 -5.10 -3.19
C VAL A 62 -16.44 -3.93 -4.14
N GLU A 63 -17.67 -3.41 -4.18
CA GLU A 63 -18.08 -2.35 -5.07
C GLU A 63 -17.40 -1.02 -4.71
N CYS A 64 -17.48 -0.61 -3.44
CA CYS A 64 -16.81 0.61 -2.94
C CYS A 64 -15.29 0.54 -3.13
N ALA A 65 -14.67 -0.61 -2.83
CA ALA A 65 -13.24 -0.80 -3.04
C ALA A 65 -12.86 -0.68 -4.52
N SER A 66 -13.63 -1.29 -5.43
CA SER A 66 -13.40 -1.21 -6.87
C SER A 66 -13.43 0.24 -7.37
N VAL A 67 -14.40 1.05 -6.91
CA VAL A 67 -14.49 2.47 -7.28
C VAL A 67 -13.27 3.25 -6.75
N ARG A 68 -12.84 2.96 -5.52
CA ARG A 68 -11.71 3.64 -4.88
C ARG A 68 -10.37 3.30 -5.55
N GLU A 69 -10.16 2.03 -5.86
CA GLU A 69 -8.96 1.52 -6.53
C GLU A 69 -8.84 2.09 -7.96
N VAL A 70 -9.94 2.11 -8.73
CA VAL A 70 -9.96 2.71 -10.07
C VAL A 70 -9.68 4.21 -10.02
N LYS A 71 -10.15 4.93 -8.98
CA LYS A 71 -9.85 6.36 -8.80
C LYS A 71 -8.38 6.64 -8.44
N HIS A 72 -7.68 5.72 -7.80
CA HIS A 72 -6.28 5.91 -7.39
C HIS A 72 -5.25 5.36 -8.41
N GLY A 73 -5.69 4.57 -9.38
CA GLY A 73 -4.85 4.02 -10.45
C GLY A 73 -4.74 4.87 -11.73
N ARG A 74 -5.12 6.15 -11.70
CA ARG A 74 -5.07 7.07 -12.84
C ARG A 74 -4.31 8.36 -12.53
#